data_AF-A0A7X7USH7-F1
#
_entry.id   AF-A0A7X7USH7-F1
#
_cell.length_a   1.000
_cell.length_b   1.000
_cell.length_c   1.000
_cell.angle_alpha   90.00
_cell.angle_beta   90.00
_cell.angle_gamma   90.00
#
_symmetry.space_group_name_H-M   'P 1'
#
loop_
_entity.id
_entity.type
_entity.pdbx_description
1 polymer ?
#
loop_
_entity_poly.entity_id
_entity_poly.type
_entity_poly.pdbx_seq_one_letter_code
_entity_poly.pdbx_strand_id
1 'polypeptide(L)' 'MAKYGKWIAGGLGWAFFGPIGGIIGFALGSLLEGSETKTIYRGRTSRNSFLVSLLVLVA' A
#
# COMPACT_ATOMS: atom_id res chain seq x y z
N MET A 1 -9.97 -2.10 -14.93
CA MET A 1 -9.31 -3.40 -15.18
C MET A 1 -7.81 -3.25 -14.92
N ALA A 2 -7.20 -4.27 -14.27
CA ALA A 2 -5.77 -4.44 -13.98
C ALA A 2 -5.04 -3.33 -13.20
N LYS A 3 -5.14 -3.37 -11.86
CA LYS A 3 -4.36 -2.57 -10.89
C LYS A 3 -2.88 -3.01 -10.77
N TYR A 4 -2.24 -3.24 -11.90
CA TYR A 4 -0.88 -3.79 -11.93
C TYR A 4 0.13 -2.86 -12.61
N GLY A 5 -0.29 -1.66 -13.01
CA GLY A 5 0.58 -0.70 -13.71
C GLY A 5 1.85 -0.39 -12.93
N LYS A 6 1.72 -0.12 -11.62
CA LYS A 6 2.88 0.12 -10.73
C LYS A 6 3.80 -1.10 -10.58
N TRP A 7 3.25 -2.31 -10.54
CA TRP A 7 4.02 -3.53 -10.36
C TRP A 7 4.69 -4.02 -11.65
N ILE A 8 4.03 -3.85 -12.81
CA ILE A 8 4.62 -4.10 -14.12
C ILE A 8 5.72 -3.09 -14.41
N ALA A 9 5.48 -1.80 -14.17
CA ALA A 9 6.49 -0.78 -14.40
C ALA A 9 7.69 -0.95 -13.46
N GLY A 10 7.44 -1.34 -12.21
CA GLY A 10 8.50 -1.71 -11.26
C GLY A 10 9.27 -2.96 -11.67
N GLY A 11 8.59 -4.03 -12.07
CA GLY A 11 9.24 -5.26 -12.54
C GLY A 11 10.06 -5.05 -13.83
N LEU A 12 9.53 -4.27 -14.77
CA LEU A 12 10.20 -3.94 -16.02
C LEU A 12 11.41 -3.03 -15.78
N GLY A 13 11.26 -2.00 -14.95
CA GLY A 13 12.39 -1.15 -14.55
C GLY A 13 13.49 -1.95 -13.86
N TRP A 14 13.12 -2.97 -13.07
CA TRP A 14 14.06 -3.84 -12.40
C TRP A 14 14.86 -4.72 -13.37
N ALA A 15 14.21 -5.26 -14.40
CA ALA A 15 14.87 -6.08 -15.41
C ALA A 15 15.85 -5.28 -16.29
N PHE A 16 15.58 -4.01 -16.56
CA PHE A 16 16.42 -3.17 -17.44
C PHE A 16 17.54 -2.41 -16.71
N PHE A 17 17.28 -1.92 -15.50
CA PHE A 17 18.21 -1.04 -14.77
C PHE A 17 18.52 -1.57 -13.36
N GLY A 18 18.17 -2.82 -13.06
CA GLY A 18 18.40 -3.46 -11.77
C GLY A 18 17.55 -2.86 -10.63
N PRO A 19 17.97 -3.03 -9.37
CA PRO A 19 17.23 -2.58 -8.18
C PRO A 19 16.74 -1.13 -8.26
N ILE A 20 17.59 -0.24 -8.78
CA ILE A 20 17.31 1.20 -8.91
C ILE A 20 16.21 1.43 -9.95
N GLY A 21 16.30 0.76 -11.09
CA GLY A 21 15.28 0.83 -12.14
C GLY A 21 13.92 0.34 -11.67
N GLY A 22 13.88 -0.66 -10.77
CA GLY A 22 12.62 -1.13 -10.21
C GLY A 22 11.91 -0.11 -9.32
N ILE A 23 12.67 0.67 -8.55
CA ILE A 23 12.12 1.75 -7.72
C ILE A 23 11.61 2.89 -8.62
N ILE A 24 12.40 3.30 -9.61
CA ILE A 24 12.02 4.37 -10.55
C ILE A 24 10.80 3.94 -11.37
N GLY A 25 10.81 2.72 -11.91
CA GLY A 25 9.71 2.14 -12.66
C GLY A 25 8.43 2.03 -11.84
N PHE A 26 8.52 1.61 -10.57
CA PHE A 26 7.38 1.59 -9.66
C PHE A 26 6.86 3.00 -9.36
N ALA A 27 7.76 3.98 -9.17
CA ALA A 27 7.40 5.37 -8.93
C ALA A 27 6.64 5.97 -10.12
N LEU A 28 7.17 5.85 -11.34
CA LEU A 28 6.46 6.30 -12.54
C LEU A 28 5.14 5.54 -12.77
N GLY A 29 5.13 4.22 -12.58
CA GLY A 29 3.92 3.42 -12.67
C GLY A 29 2.87 3.81 -11.62
N SER A 30 3.29 4.26 -10.43
CA SER A 30 2.39 4.73 -9.37
C SER A 30 1.77 6.11 -9.67
N LEU A 31 2.47 6.96 -10.43
CA LEU A 31 1.96 8.27 -10.86
C LEU A 31 0.92 8.12 -11.99
N LEU A 32 1.17 7.19 -12.92
CA LEU A 32 0.24 6.85 -13.99
C LEU A 32 -1.03 6.16 -13.47
N GLU A 33 -0.92 5.45 -12.35
CA GLU A 33 -2.02 4.74 -11.69
C GLU A 33 -2.79 5.60 -10.67
N GLY A 34 -2.72 6.93 -10.81
CA GLY A 34 -3.67 7.92 -10.29
C GLY A 34 -4.25 7.62 -8.91
N SER A 35 -3.60 8.14 -7.86
CA SER A 35 -4.11 8.24 -6.49
C SER A 35 -5.02 7.08 -6.07
N GLU A 36 -4.44 5.89 -5.90
CA GLU A 36 -5.02 5.00 -4.90
C GLU A 36 -4.90 5.73 -3.59
N THR A 37 -6.00 6.37 -3.18
CA THR A 37 -6.23 6.87 -1.85
C THR A 37 -5.73 5.77 -0.93
N LYS A 38 -4.52 5.95 -0.41
CA LYS A 38 -3.97 5.14 0.64
C LYS A 38 -4.99 5.37 1.73
N THR A 39 -5.94 4.46 1.85
CA THR A 39 -6.77 4.32 3.04
C THR A 39 -5.77 3.88 4.08
N ILE A 40 -4.98 4.86 4.56
CA ILE A 40 -4.37 4.78 5.86
C ILE A 40 -5.57 4.43 6.70
N TYR A 41 -5.56 3.21 7.22
CA TYR A 41 -6.46 2.79 8.28
C TYR A 41 -6.18 3.74 9.43
N ARG A 42 -6.75 4.95 9.32
CA ARG A 42 -6.78 5.95 10.36
C ARG A 42 -7.70 5.28 11.34
N GLY A 43 -7.11 4.53 12.27
CA GLY A 43 -7.82 3.72 13.24
C GLY A 43 -8.97 4.56 13.77
N ARG A 44 -10.17 4.29 13.28
CA ARG A 44 -11.36 4.97 13.75
C ARG A 44 -11.50 4.39 15.13
N THR A 45 -11.13 5.18 16.13
CA THR A 45 -11.34 4.84 17.53
C THR A 45 -12.84 4.65 17.71
N SER A 46 -13.26 3.40 17.56
CA SER A 46 -14.63 3.02 17.82
C SER A 46 -14.69 2.65 19.29
N ARG A 47 -15.76 3.02 19.97
CA ARG A 47 -15.99 2.61 21.37
C ARG A 47 -15.80 1.09 21.53
N ASN A 48 -16.15 0.32 20.50
CA ASN A 48 -15.93 -1.12 20.43
C ASN A 48 -14.47 -1.54 20.56
N SER A 49 -13.49 -0.84 19.98
CA SER A 49 -12.07 -1.24 20.11
C SER A 49 -11.56 -1.10 21.56
N PHE A 50 -12.08 -0.14 22.33
CA PHE A 50 -11.75 -0.02 23.76
C PHE A 50 -12.41 -1.13 24.60
N LEU A 51 -13.68 -1.46 24.31
CA LEU A 51 -14.38 -2.55 25.00
C LEU A 51 -13.73 -3.91 24.76
N VAL A 52 -13.24 -4.18 23.54
CA VAL A 52 -12.48 -5.41 23.23
C VAL A 52 -11.16 -5.46 24.00
N SER A 53 -10.44 -4.35 24.10
CA SER A 53 -9.22 -4.29 24.92
C SER A 53 -9.48 -4.54 26.41
N LEU A 54 -10.59 -4.02 26.96
CA LEU A 54 -11.01 -4.29 28.34
C LEU A 54 -11.37 -5.76 28.56
N LEU A 55 -12.08 -6.37 27.61
CA LEU A 55 -12.46 -7.78 27.67
C LEU A 55 -11.23 -8.68 27.73
N VAL A 56 -10.21 -8.41 26.91
CA VAL A 56 -8.95 -9.16 26.89
C VAL A 56 -8.14 -8.97 28.18
N LEU A 57 -8.18 -7.77 28.78
CA LEU A 57 -7.49 -7.51 30.05
C LEU A 57 -8.12 -8.26 31.23
N VAL A 58 -9.44 -8.48 31.19
CA VAL A 58 -10.21 -9.15 32.25
C VAL A 58 -10.26 -10.67 32.08
N ALA A 59 -10.14 -11.18 30.85
CA ALA A 59 -10.12 -12.62 30.54
C ALA A 59 -8.87 -13.31 31.09
#